data_AF-A0A7S0NKL8-F1
#
_entry.id   AF-A0A7S0NKL8-F1
#
_cell.length_a   1.000
_cell.length_b   1.000
_cell.length_c   1.000
_cell.angle_alpha   90.00
_cell.angle_beta   90.00
_cell.angle_gamma   90.00
#
_symmetry.space_group_name_H-M   'P 1'
#
loop_
_entity.id
_entity.type
_entity.pdbx_description
1 polymer ?
#
loop_
_entity_poly.entity_id
_entity_poly.type
_entity_poly.pdbx_seq_one_letter_code
_entity_poly.pdbx_strand_id
1 'polypeptide(L)'
;NPHVVAPHQVWGGVVPVGPSGKKLNSTYRFRDTDEYKSELGNVVVNFARIVPDGMLVFFPSYGVMRACVEHWRNTGTPSIWERIRASKHAVVEPSGKEEFREAFKEFNDALEVAGSNPAGGRNGAAFFAVCRGKVSEGIDFADKAGRCVVLTGIPYAPKADAKVRIKRSFLDANRRNNGNGNGNG
;
A
#
# COMPACT_ATOMS: atom_id res chain seq x y z
N ASN A 1 20.21 -19.14 -15.84
CA ASN A 1 19.69 -17.95 -15.11
C ASN A 1 18.95 -18.39 -13.87
N PRO A 2 19.62 -18.46 -12.70
CA PRO A 2 18.99 -18.85 -11.46
C PRO A 2 18.31 -17.63 -10.83
N HIS A 3 16.99 -17.60 -10.88
CA HIS A 3 16.15 -16.80 -9.98
C HIS A 3 16.36 -17.30 -8.55
N VAL A 4 16.90 -16.50 -7.64
CA VAL A 4 17.00 -16.90 -6.23
C VAL A 4 16.72 -15.70 -5.32
N VAL A 5 15.44 -15.51 -5.01
CA VAL A 5 15.05 -14.91 -3.73
C VAL A 5 14.58 -16.09 -2.90
N ALA A 6 15.31 -16.43 -1.84
CA ALA A 6 14.97 -17.53 -0.96
C ALA A 6 13.70 -17.22 -0.15
N PRO A 7 12.86 -18.22 0.22
CA PRO A 7 11.58 -18.00 0.89
C PRO A 7 11.65 -17.22 2.22
N HIS A 8 12.82 -17.16 2.87
CA HIS A 8 13.04 -16.41 4.10
C HIS A 8 13.31 -14.91 3.88
N GLN A 9 13.53 -14.49 2.63
CA GLN A 9 13.88 -13.10 2.29
C GLN A 9 12.64 -12.23 2.06
N VAL A 10 11.45 -12.83 1.90
CA VAL A 10 10.18 -12.09 1.67
C VAL A 10 9.04 -12.81 2.38
N TRP A 11 8.34 -12.10 3.26
CA TRP A 11 7.08 -12.56 3.84
C TRP A 11 5.91 -11.80 3.21
N GLY A 12 4.90 -12.54 2.75
CA GLY A 12 3.65 -11.98 2.25
C GLY A 12 2.47 -12.48 3.09
N GLY A 13 1.66 -11.55 3.59
CA GLY A 13 0.47 -11.87 4.37
C GLY A 13 -0.66 -10.89 4.14
N VAL A 14 -1.89 -11.35 4.40
CA VAL A 14 -3.09 -10.51 4.36
C VAL A 14 -3.43 -10.14 5.80
N VAL A 15 -3.75 -8.87 6.04
CA VAL A 15 -4.26 -8.39 7.34
C VAL A 15 -5.79 -8.22 7.21
N PRO A 16 -6.60 -9.22 7.60
CA PRO A 16 -8.05 -9.21 7.36
C PRO A 16 -8.82 -8.38 8.40
N VAL A 17 -8.21 -8.06 9.53
CA VAL A 17 -8.85 -7.44 10.69
C VAL A 17 -7.91 -6.40 11.27
N GLY A 18 -8.42 -5.22 11.58
CA GLY A 18 -7.66 -4.13 12.20
C GLY A 18 -7.54 -4.30 13.72
N PRO A 19 -6.77 -3.44 14.40
CA PRO A 19 -6.41 -3.62 15.81
C PRO A 19 -7.62 -3.58 16.76
N SER A 20 -8.75 -3.00 16.35
CA SER A 20 -9.98 -3.01 17.17
C SER A 20 -10.88 -4.23 16.93
N GLY A 21 -10.44 -5.21 16.13
CA GLY A 21 -11.22 -6.40 15.80
C GLY A 21 -12.19 -6.22 14.63
N LYS A 22 -12.17 -5.05 13.98
CA LYS A 22 -13.03 -4.74 12.84
C LYS A 22 -12.43 -5.25 11.52
N LYS A 23 -13.28 -5.76 10.62
CA LYS A 23 -12.83 -6.28 9.33
C LYS A 23 -12.25 -5.16 8.46
N LEU A 24 -11.04 -5.36 7.95
CA LEU A 24 -10.43 -4.51 6.93
C LEU A 24 -11.00 -4.88 5.56
N ASN A 25 -12.21 -4.42 5.28
CA ASN A 25 -12.89 -4.68 4.02
C ASN A 25 -12.69 -3.51 3.03
N SER A 26 -11.73 -3.65 2.12
CA SER A 26 -11.40 -2.65 1.09
C SER A 26 -12.36 -2.63 -0.11
N THR A 27 -13.53 -3.29 -0.04
CA THR A 27 -14.52 -3.20 -1.12
C THR A 27 -15.03 -1.76 -1.28
N TYR A 28 -15.42 -1.39 -2.50
CA TYR A 28 -15.84 -0.02 -2.87
C TYR A 28 -16.88 0.59 -1.92
N ARG A 29 -17.73 -0.25 -1.29
CA ARG A 29 -18.79 0.16 -0.36
C ARG A 29 -18.29 0.54 1.04
N PHE A 30 -17.12 0.07 1.45
CA PHE A 30 -16.62 0.20 2.82
C PHE A 30 -15.30 0.99 2.92
N ARG A 31 -14.54 1.10 1.82
CA ARG A 31 -13.24 1.77 1.79
C ARG A 31 -13.28 3.27 2.11
N ASP A 32 -14.43 3.92 1.90
CA ASP A 32 -14.60 5.36 2.17
C ASP A 32 -15.20 5.64 3.55
N THR A 33 -15.49 4.60 4.34
CA THR A 33 -15.97 4.76 5.72
C THR A 33 -14.85 5.23 6.64
N ASP A 34 -15.20 6.08 7.59
CA ASP A 34 -14.26 6.59 8.60
C ASP A 34 -13.74 5.48 9.52
N GLU A 35 -14.55 4.43 9.69
CA GLU A 35 -14.16 3.20 10.38
C GLU A 35 -13.01 2.49 9.65
N TYR A 36 -13.14 2.25 8.35
CA TYR A 36 -12.09 1.64 7.54
C TYR A 36 -10.80 2.48 7.56
N LYS A 37 -10.92 3.80 7.37
CA LYS A 37 -9.76 4.71 7.41
C LYS A 37 -9.08 4.63 8.77
N SER A 38 -9.84 4.67 9.87
CA SER A 38 -9.29 4.56 11.23
C SER A 38 -8.56 3.24 11.46
N GLU A 39 -9.16 2.12 11.06
CA GLU A 39 -8.52 0.80 11.21
C GLU A 39 -7.25 0.67 10.38
N LEU A 40 -7.29 1.10 9.12
CA LEU A 40 -6.11 1.10 8.25
C LEU A 40 -4.98 1.95 8.85
N GLY A 41 -5.31 3.13 9.36
CA GLY A 41 -4.33 4.01 10.02
C GLY A 41 -3.74 3.37 11.27
N ASN A 42 -4.55 2.71 12.09
CA ASN A 42 -4.06 1.99 13.27
C ASN A 42 -3.17 0.78 12.91
N VAL A 43 -3.46 0.08 11.81
CA VAL A 43 -2.56 -0.95 11.27
C VAL A 43 -1.22 -0.33 10.85
N VAL A 44 -1.24 0.78 10.12
CA VAL A 44 -0.03 1.50 9.70
C VAL A 44 0.79 1.96 10.91
N VAL A 45 0.16 2.45 11.98
CA VAL A 45 0.87 2.79 13.23
C VAL A 45 1.60 1.57 13.80
N ASN A 46 0.97 0.40 13.83
CA ASN A 46 1.59 -0.81 14.36
C ASN A 46 2.79 -1.24 13.50
N PHE A 47 2.65 -1.22 12.17
CA PHE A 47 3.78 -1.49 11.27
C PHE A 47 4.89 -0.47 11.43
N ALA A 48 4.58 0.83 11.51
CA ALA A 48 5.58 1.88 11.68
C ALA A 48 6.44 1.69 12.92
N ARG A 49 5.88 1.12 14.00
CA ARG A 49 6.61 0.83 15.26
C ARG A 49 7.58 -0.34 15.15
N ILE A 50 7.23 -1.38 14.39
CA ILE A 50 7.98 -2.64 14.35
C ILE A 50 8.93 -2.76 13.15
N VAL A 51 8.57 -2.13 12.02
CA VAL A 51 9.35 -2.20 10.79
C VAL A 51 10.56 -1.28 10.94
N PRO A 52 11.81 -1.77 10.81
CA PRO A 52 12.98 -0.91 10.74
C PRO A 52 13.07 -0.22 9.37
N ASP A 53 13.85 0.86 9.28
CA ASP A 53 14.15 1.57 8.05
C ASP A 53 12.88 2.01 7.26
N GLY A 54 12.79 1.66 5.98
CA GLY A 54 11.77 2.10 5.04
C GLY A 54 10.49 1.27 5.06
N MET A 55 9.36 1.97 5.12
CA MET A 55 8.03 1.43 4.92
C MET A 55 7.34 2.13 3.75
N LEU A 56 6.86 1.37 2.76
CA LEU A 56 6.10 1.88 1.64
C LEU A 56 4.63 1.56 1.83
N VAL A 57 3.75 2.56 1.72
CA VAL A 57 2.29 2.38 1.86
C VAL A 57 1.63 2.81 0.56
N PHE A 58 1.18 1.84 -0.23
CA PHE A 58 0.58 2.11 -1.53
C PHE A 58 -0.94 2.15 -1.48
N PHE A 59 -1.49 3.16 -2.13
CA PHE A 59 -2.92 3.40 -2.30
C PHE A 59 -3.34 3.20 -3.75
N PRO A 60 -4.61 2.84 -3.99
CA PRO A 60 -5.14 2.63 -5.34
C PRO A 60 -5.31 3.94 -6.13
N SER A 61 -5.36 5.10 -5.46
CA SER A 61 -5.42 6.41 -6.11
C SER A 61 -5.04 7.55 -5.15
N TYR A 62 -4.65 8.71 -5.69
CA TYR A 62 -4.38 9.92 -4.89
C TYR A 62 -5.60 10.40 -4.10
N GLY A 63 -6.82 10.14 -4.62
CA GLY A 63 -8.05 10.45 -3.90
C GLY A 63 -8.17 9.66 -2.60
N VAL A 64 -7.96 8.34 -2.67
CA VAL A 64 -8.02 7.47 -1.47
C VAL A 64 -6.90 7.81 -0.49
N MET A 65 -5.67 8.04 -1.00
CA MET A 65 -4.54 8.43 -0.16
C MET A 65 -4.81 9.73 0.60
N ARG A 66 -5.24 10.79 -0.09
CA ARG A 66 -5.55 12.08 0.55
C ARG A 66 -6.65 11.95 1.59
N ALA A 67 -7.75 11.25 1.26
CA ALA A 67 -8.84 11.03 2.19
C ALA A 67 -8.40 10.26 3.45
N CYS A 68 -7.54 9.26 3.32
CA CYS A 68 -6.99 8.54 4.47
C CYS A 68 -6.08 9.42 5.31
N VAL A 69 -5.12 10.12 4.70
CA VAL A 69 -4.16 10.98 5.41
C VAL A 69 -4.87 12.13 6.12
N GLU A 70 -5.84 12.77 5.47
CA GLU A 70 -6.67 13.82 6.06
C GLU A 70 -7.46 13.29 7.27
N HIS A 71 -8.12 12.14 7.12
CA HIS A 71 -8.82 11.47 8.22
C HIS A 71 -7.88 11.18 9.39
N TRP A 72 -6.67 10.67 9.12
CA TRP A 72 -5.68 10.34 10.16
C TRP A 72 -5.13 11.55 10.90
N ARG A 73 -5.04 12.71 10.24
CA ARG A 73 -4.63 13.97 10.88
C ARG A 73 -5.69 14.49 11.85
N ASN A 74 -6.95 14.21 11.59
CA ASN A 74 -8.09 14.75 12.33
C ASN A 74 -8.73 13.75 13.31
N THR A 75 -8.22 12.51 13.39
CA THR A 75 -8.82 11.44 14.20
C THR A 75 -7.93 11.03 15.37
N GLY A 76 -8.46 11.13 16.59
CA GLY A 76 -7.80 10.72 17.84
C GLY A 76 -6.95 11.82 18.48
N THR A 77 -6.44 11.56 19.70
CA THR A 77 -5.55 12.47 20.42
C THR A 77 -4.53 11.65 21.25
N PRO A 78 -3.23 11.63 20.90
CA PRO A 78 -2.67 12.18 19.65
C PRO A 78 -3.30 11.52 18.43
N SER A 79 -3.38 12.28 17.34
CA SER A 79 -3.97 11.81 16.10
C SER A 79 -3.25 10.58 15.56
N ILE A 80 -3.93 9.78 14.73
CA ILE A 80 -3.33 8.63 14.08
C ILE A 80 -2.07 9.05 13.30
N TRP A 81 -2.12 10.19 12.59
CA TRP A 81 -0.99 10.71 11.84
C TRP A 81 0.20 11.09 12.73
N GLU A 82 -0.05 11.70 13.89
CA GLU A 82 1.01 11.99 14.86
C GLU A 82 1.64 10.73 15.42
N ARG A 83 0.84 9.68 15.67
CA ARG A 83 1.36 8.38 16.11
C ARG A 83 2.25 7.72 15.05
N ILE A 84 1.93 7.88 13.76
CA ILE A 84 2.81 7.44 12.65
C ILE A 84 4.12 8.24 12.69
N ARG A 85 4.03 9.58 12.75
CA ARG A 85 5.18 10.49 12.74
C ARG A 85 6.11 10.37 13.95
N ALA A 86 5.58 9.86 15.06
CA ALA A 86 6.36 9.53 16.24
C ALA A 86 7.32 8.37 15.98
N SER A 87 6.94 7.41 15.15
CA SER A 87 7.78 6.24 14.82
C SER A 87 8.59 6.44 13.54
N LYS A 88 8.02 7.04 12.50
CA LYS A 88 8.68 7.21 11.19
C LYS A 88 8.54 8.61 10.62
N HIS A 89 9.56 9.06 9.88
CA HIS A 89 9.46 10.26 9.06
C HIS A 89 8.46 10.02 7.91
N ALA A 90 7.29 10.64 7.97
CA ALA A 90 6.19 10.36 7.05
C ALA A 90 6.19 11.33 5.86
N VAL A 91 6.40 10.81 4.67
CA VAL A 91 6.41 11.55 3.40
C VAL A 91 5.22 11.11 2.55
N VAL A 92 4.49 12.07 1.99
CA VAL A 92 3.30 11.80 1.16
C VAL A 92 3.59 12.20 -0.27
N GLU A 93 3.32 11.30 -1.20
CA GLU A 93 3.56 11.50 -2.62
C GLU A 93 2.70 12.65 -3.19
N PRO A 94 3.32 13.68 -3.80
CA PRO A 94 2.60 14.69 -4.55
C PRO A 94 2.17 14.16 -5.93
N SER A 95 1.18 14.80 -6.56
CA SER A 95 0.70 14.38 -7.89
C SER A 95 1.59 14.84 -9.05
N GLY A 96 2.45 15.84 -8.81
CA GLY A 96 3.36 16.40 -9.80
C GLY A 96 4.67 15.61 -9.91
N LYS A 97 5.27 15.61 -11.10
CA LYS A 97 6.45 14.76 -11.41
C LYS A 97 7.75 15.26 -10.78
N GLU A 98 7.94 16.57 -10.73
CA GLU A 98 9.17 17.14 -10.17
C GLU A 98 9.13 17.08 -8.65
N GLU A 99 7.97 17.45 -8.09
CA GLU A 99 7.68 17.36 -6.65
C GLU A 99 7.79 15.91 -6.16
N PHE A 100 7.45 14.94 -7.01
CA PHE A 100 7.65 13.53 -6.71
C PHE A 100 9.13 13.21 -6.47
N ARG A 101 10.03 13.71 -7.32
CA ARG A 101 11.48 13.46 -7.18
C ARG A 101 12.01 14.05 -5.88
N GLU A 102 11.52 15.23 -5.51
CA GLU A 102 11.88 15.89 -4.26
C GLU A 102 11.38 15.11 -3.04
N ALA A 103 10.10 14.71 -3.03
CA ALA A 103 9.54 13.88 -1.96
C ALA A 103 10.26 12.54 -1.83
N PHE A 104 10.62 11.92 -2.94
CA PHE A 104 11.38 10.66 -2.92
C PHE A 104 12.82 10.86 -2.40
N LYS A 105 13.46 11.98 -2.75
CA LYS A 105 14.76 12.35 -2.18
C LYS A 105 14.66 12.56 -0.67
N GLU A 106 13.65 13.29 -0.20
CA GLU A 106 13.39 13.51 1.23
C GLU A 106 13.23 12.19 1.98
N PHE A 107 12.51 11.23 1.40
CA PHE A 107 12.36 9.90 1.98
C PHE A 107 13.71 9.17 2.13
N ASN A 108 14.57 9.18 1.10
CA ASN A 108 15.89 8.55 1.19
C ASN A 108 16.80 9.26 2.19
N ASP A 109 16.83 10.59 2.20
CA ASP A 109 17.61 11.37 3.15
C ASP A 109 17.19 11.03 4.60
N ALA A 110 15.88 10.88 4.86
CA ALA A 110 15.37 10.49 6.17
C ALA A 110 15.78 9.06 6.59
N LEU A 111 15.95 8.13 5.63
CA LEU A 111 16.46 6.79 5.91
C LEU A 111 17.95 6.81 6.32
N GLU A 112 18.76 7.61 5.65
CA GLU A 112 20.19 7.75 5.98
C GLU A 112 20.40 8.39 7.35
N VAL A 113 19.59 9.41 7.69
CA VAL A 113 19.61 10.04 9.02
C VAL A 113 19.21 9.05 10.11
N ALA A 114 18.16 8.25 9.90
CA ALA A 114 17.70 7.27 10.89
C ALA A 114 18.74 6.16 11.12
N GLY A 115 19.44 5.72 10.07
CA GLY A 115 20.53 4.75 10.19
C GLY A 115 21.77 5.29 10.93
N SER A 116 22.02 6.60 10.83
CA SER A 116 23.18 7.26 11.43
C SER A 116 22.95 7.71 12.88
N ASN A 117 21.69 7.89 13.29
CA ASN A 117 21.33 8.30 14.65
C ASN A 117 20.15 7.49 15.24
N PRO A 118 20.40 6.25 15.71
CA PRO A 118 19.38 5.42 16.33
C PRO A 118 18.80 6.00 17.64
N ALA A 119 19.48 6.96 18.26
CA ALA A 119 19.02 7.63 19.48
C ALA A 119 17.96 8.72 19.22
N GLY A 120 17.72 9.11 17.96
CA GLY A 120 16.78 10.18 17.57
C GLY A 120 15.29 9.83 17.65
N GLY A 121 14.93 8.67 18.20
CA GLY A 121 13.54 8.27 18.49
C GLY A 121 12.70 7.79 17.30
N ARG A 122 13.13 8.00 16.05
CA ARG A 122 12.46 7.49 14.84
C ARG A 122 13.25 6.33 14.24
N ASN A 123 12.56 5.26 13.85
CA ASN A 123 13.16 4.02 13.33
C ASN A 123 13.16 3.95 11.79
N GLY A 124 13.23 5.11 11.11
CA GLY A 124 13.25 5.21 9.65
C GLY A 124 12.17 6.12 9.08
N ALA A 125 11.79 5.85 7.83
CA ALA A 125 10.88 6.70 7.05
C ALA A 125 9.72 5.88 6.45
N ALA A 126 8.58 6.54 6.23
CA ALA A 126 7.40 5.96 5.61
C ALA A 126 6.99 6.78 4.39
N PHE A 127 6.87 6.14 3.23
CA PHE A 127 6.44 6.78 1.99
C PHE A 127 5.02 6.35 1.62
N PHE A 128 4.08 7.30 1.63
CA PHE A 128 2.68 7.09 1.28
C PHE A 128 2.49 7.47 -0.19
N ALA A 129 2.20 6.48 -1.04
CA ALA A 129 2.28 6.61 -2.49
C ALA A 129 1.11 5.95 -3.23
N VAL A 130 0.98 6.21 -4.52
CA VAL A 130 0.02 5.58 -5.41
C VAL A 130 0.75 4.65 -6.37
N CYS A 131 0.20 3.46 -6.63
CA CYS A 131 0.78 2.54 -7.62
C CYS A 131 0.72 3.15 -9.03
N ARG A 132 1.80 3.78 -9.50
CA ARG A 132 1.89 4.35 -10.86
C ARG A 132 2.85 3.52 -11.72
N GLY A 133 2.30 2.78 -12.69
CA GLY A 133 3.03 1.86 -13.59
C GLY A 133 3.91 2.50 -14.67
N LYS A 134 4.68 3.54 -14.33
CA LYS A 134 5.75 4.13 -15.15
C LYS A 134 6.85 4.78 -14.30
N VAL A 135 6.52 5.20 -13.09
CA VAL A 135 7.47 5.79 -12.13
C VAL A 135 8.20 4.69 -11.35
N SER A 136 7.58 3.53 -11.19
CA SER A 136 8.18 2.31 -10.62
C SER A 136 9.25 1.63 -11.51
N GLU A 137 9.52 2.15 -12.71
CA GLU A 137 10.53 1.58 -13.63
C GLU A 137 11.94 2.19 -13.41
N GLY A 138 12.04 3.37 -12.78
CA GLY A 138 13.32 4.08 -12.58
C GLY A 138 13.65 4.39 -11.13
N ILE A 139 12.84 3.91 -10.19
CA ILE A 139 13.07 4.10 -8.76
C ILE A 139 13.57 2.79 -8.19
N ASP A 140 14.86 2.76 -7.91
CA ASP A 140 15.47 1.67 -7.18
C ASP A 140 15.28 1.92 -5.68
N PHE A 141 14.46 1.09 -5.04
CA PHE A 141 14.36 1.07 -3.60
C PHE A 141 15.54 0.23 -3.10
N ALA A 142 16.66 0.90 -2.76
CA ALA A 142 17.80 0.26 -2.11
C ALA A 142 17.35 -0.56 -0.88
N ASP A 143 18.11 -1.59 -0.48
CA ASP A 143 17.70 -2.60 0.51
C ASP A 143 17.00 -2.07 1.79
N LYS A 144 17.38 -0.87 2.25
CA LYS A 144 16.79 -0.21 3.43
C LYS A 144 15.42 0.43 3.19
N ALA A 145 15.12 0.84 1.96
CA ALA A 145 13.90 1.56 1.59
C ALA A 145 12.64 0.67 1.57
N GLY A 146 12.81 -0.64 1.36
CA GLY A 146 11.73 -1.61 1.14
C GLY A 146 11.55 -2.67 2.22
N ARG A 147 11.85 -2.39 3.50
CA ARG A 147 11.71 -3.40 4.58
C ARG A 147 10.26 -3.85 4.80
N CYS A 148 9.29 -3.01 4.48
CA CYS A 148 7.89 -3.36 4.46
C CYS A 148 7.16 -2.63 3.33
N VAL A 149 6.28 -3.36 2.64
CA VAL A 149 5.36 -2.79 1.66
C VAL A 149 3.93 -3.12 2.06
N VAL A 150 3.14 -2.10 2.36
CA VAL A 150 1.72 -2.20 2.70
C VAL A 150 0.91 -1.81 1.47
N LEU A 151 0.12 -2.74 0.95
CA LEU A 151 -0.86 -2.46 -0.10
C LEU A 151 -2.23 -2.27 0.55
N THR A 152 -2.75 -1.04 0.56
CA THR A 152 -3.99 -0.66 1.26
C THR A 152 -5.29 -1.13 0.58
N GLY A 153 -5.16 -2.08 -0.34
CA GLY A 153 -6.24 -2.72 -1.07
C GLY A 153 -5.67 -3.59 -2.20
N ILE A 154 -6.43 -4.60 -2.63
CA ILE A 154 -6.11 -5.32 -3.86
C ILE A 154 -6.52 -4.40 -5.02
N PRO A 155 -5.63 -4.07 -5.97
CA PRO A 155 -5.99 -3.31 -7.17
C PRO A 155 -6.89 -4.18 -8.05
N TYR A 156 -8.16 -4.35 -7.68
CA TYR A 156 -9.15 -4.88 -8.59
C TYR A 156 -9.42 -3.82 -9.64
N ALA A 157 -9.22 -4.17 -10.91
CA ALA A 157 -9.68 -3.38 -12.03
C ALA A 157 -11.15 -2.97 -11.80
N PRO A 158 -11.51 -1.69 -12.00
CA PRO A 158 -12.89 -1.24 -11.80
C PRO A 158 -13.84 -2.18 -12.56
N LYS A 159 -14.85 -2.75 -11.89
CA LYS A 159 -15.85 -3.61 -12.54
C LYS A 159 -16.63 -2.87 -13.65
N ALA A 160 -16.57 -1.53 -13.65
CA ALA A 160 -17.16 -0.65 -14.65
C ALA A 160 -16.27 -0.45 -15.90
N ASP A 161 -15.02 -0.93 -15.89
CA ASP A 161 -14.16 -0.86 -17.06
C ASP A 161 -14.74 -1.76 -18.17
N ALA A 162 -15.09 -1.14 -19.30
CA ALA A 162 -15.65 -1.83 -20.45
C ALA A 162 -14.76 -2.99 -20.92
N LYS A 163 -13.44 -2.88 -20.76
CA LYS A 163 -12.49 -3.95 -21.13
C LYS A 163 -12.57 -5.16 -20.20
N VAL A 164 -12.85 -4.97 -18.90
CA VAL A 164 -13.03 -6.08 -17.94
C VAL A 164 -14.36 -6.80 -18.20
N ARG A 165 -15.41 -6.06 -18.55
CA ARG A 165 -16.70 -6.64 -18.97
C ARG A 165 -16.54 -7.47 -20.24
N ILE A 166 -15.91 -6.91 -21.28
CA ILE A 166 -15.70 -7.61 -22.55
C ILE A 166 -14.85 -8.88 -22.35
N LYS A 167 -13.78 -8.81 -21.54
CA LYS A 167 -12.93 -9.98 -21.29
C LYS A 167 -13.62 -11.05 -20.43
N ARG A 168 -14.49 -10.67 -19.48
CA ARG A 168 -15.36 -11.62 -18.76
C ARG A 168 -16.36 -12.27 -19.70
N SER A 169 -17.07 -11.50 -20.52
CA SER A 169 -18.03 -12.03 -21.48
C SER A 169 -17.38 -13.01 -22.46
N PHE A 170 -16.16 -12.72 -22.92
CA PHE A 170 -15.40 -13.59 -23.82
C PHE A 170 -14.96 -14.90 -23.13
N LEU A 171 -14.46 -14.82 -21.89
CA LEU A 171 -14.05 -16.00 -21.12
C LEU A 171 -15.24 -16.88 -20.72
N ASP A 172 -16.39 -16.29 -20.36
CA ASP A 172 -17.61 -17.02 -20.01
C ASP A 172 -18.23 -17.71 -21.24
N ALA A 173 -18.14 -17.08 -22.42
CA ALA A 173 -18.57 -17.69 -23.69
C ALA A 173 -17.69 -18.89 -24.07
N ASN A 174 -16.37 -18.76 -23.95
CA ASN A 174 -15.45 -19.87 -24.23
C ASN A 174 -15.56 -21.01 -23.22
N ARG A 175 -15.89 -20.72 -21.95
CA ARG A 175 -16.12 -21.73 -20.92
C ARG A 175 -17.41 -22.53 -21.14
N ARG A 176 -18.43 -21.93 -21.77
CA ARG A 176 -19.64 -22.65 -22.23
C ARG A 176 -19.38 -23.52 -23.46
N ASN A 177 -18.58 -23.06 -24.41
CA ASN A 177 -18.25 -23.86 -25.60
C ASN A 177 -17.35 -25.05 -25.29
N ASN A 178 -16.43 -24.95 -24.32
CA ASN A 178 -15.53 -26.06 -23.96
C ASN A 178 -16.17 -27.12 -23.03
N GLY A 179 -17.41 -26.89 -22.57
CA GLY A 179 -18.15 -27.81 -21.71
C GLY A 179 -19.12 -28.75 -22.44
N ASN A 180 -19.31 -28.59 -23.75
CA ASN A 180 -20.29 -29.33 -24.54
C ASN A 180 -19.69 -30.47 -25.39
N GLY A 181 -18.46 -30.90 -25.08
CA GLY A 181 -17.72 -31.89 -25.85
C GLY A 181 -17.68 -33.31 -25.29
N ASN A 182 -18.39 -33.64 -24.20
CA ASN A 182 -18.37 -35.01 -23.68
C ASN A 182 -19.71 -35.43 -23.07
N GLY A 183 -20.50 -36.16 -23.86
CA GLY A 183 -21.68 -36.87 -23.38
C GLY A 183 -22.76 -37.07 -24.43
N ASN A 184 -22.55 -38.03 -25.35
CA ASN A 184 -23.44 -39.18 -25.58
C ASN A 184 -23.12 -39.90 -26.90
N GLY A 185 -23.11 -41.23 -26.85
CA GLY A 185 -23.38 -42.11 -28.00
C GLY A 185 -22.15 -42.75 -28.61
#